data_AF-E6PF95-F1
#
_entry.id   AF-E6PF95-F1
#
_cell.length_a   1.000
_cell.length_b   1.000
_cell.length_c   1.000
_cell.angle_alpha   90.00
_cell.angle_beta   90.00
_cell.angle_gamma   90.00
#
_symmetry.space_group_name_H-M   'P 1'
#
loop_
_entity.id
_entity.type
_entity.pdbx_description
1 polymer ?
#
loop_
_entity_poly.entity_id
_entity_poly.type
_entity_poly.pdbx_seq_one_letter_code
_entity_poly.pdbx_strand_id
1 'polypeptide(L)'
;MKRRLFIASSIAAALGGCAPIGTALNDNPGFHHFLGLEGSLDAALLGNTAGLARQYSLADISKHFPVDSLPTPTSTKYEAFLENGFRSYTLAVAGAVERPLQISLARLERMAQQTQITRHDCVEGWSAIGAWTGVPLREVLRLAGPRRDARYVVFRCMDRDDQGTPYYESLDMAQAYHPQTILALQLNGRPIQPDHGAPVRLRVPTQLGYKSAKWVAEIQVVSSFAHLYGGKGGYWEDQGYEWYAGI
;
A
#
# COMPACT_ATOMS: atom_id res chain seq x y z
N MET A 1 4.92 16.89 14.94
CA MET A 1 5.15 15.58 15.59
C MET A 1 6.01 14.75 14.65
N LYS A 2 7.15 14.22 15.12
CA LYS A 2 8.12 13.50 14.28
C LYS A 2 7.51 12.20 13.76
N ARG A 3 7.66 11.89 12.47
CA ARG A 3 7.47 10.51 11.99
C ARG A 3 8.57 9.68 12.67
N ARG A 4 8.19 8.86 13.65
CA ARG A 4 9.17 8.09 14.43
C ARG A 4 9.77 7.03 13.51
N LEU A 5 11.00 7.27 13.09
CA LEU A 5 11.84 6.27 12.44
C LEU A 5 12.12 5.17 13.47
N PHE A 6 11.34 4.10 13.44
CA PHE A 6 11.73 2.89 14.16
C PHE A 6 12.72 2.17 13.25
N ILE A 7 14.00 2.31 13.57
CA ILE A 7 15.03 1.41 13.06
C ILE A 7 14.72 0.07 13.71
N ALA A 8 14.26 -0.90 12.93
CA ALA A 8 14.21 -2.29 13.35
C ALA A 8 15.64 -2.69 13.72
N SER A 9 15.93 -2.65 15.02
CA SER A 9 17.25 -2.94 15.54
C SER A 9 17.44 -4.44 15.44
N SER A 10 18.28 -4.88 14.51
CA SER A 10 18.73 -6.26 14.38
C SER A 10 19.51 -6.66 15.64
N ILE A 11 18.84 -7.28 16.61
CA ILE A 11 19.49 -7.96 17.74
C ILE A 11 19.92 -9.33 17.23
N ALA A 12 21.17 -9.43 16.80
CA ALA A 12 21.86 -10.70 16.67
C ALA A 12 22.26 -11.19 18.07
N ALA A 13 21.41 -12.00 18.70
CA ALA A 13 21.77 -12.77 19.87
C ALA A 13 22.18 -14.19 19.42
N ALA A 14 23.48 -14.39 19.25
CA ALA A 14 24.05 -15.73 19.21
C ALA A 14 24.12 -16.29 20.62
N LEU A 15 23.52 -17.47 20.85
CA LEU A 15 24.04 -18.58 21.66
C LEU A 15 23.03 -19.74 21.67
N GLY A 16 23.41 -20.87 21.06
CA GLY A 16 23.03 -22.21 21.51
C GLY A 16 21.80 -22.90 20.88
N GLY A 17 22.04 -23.66 19.82
CA GLY A 17 21.56 -25.05 19.73
C GLY A 17 20.08 -25.32 19.38
N CYS A 18 19.71 -25.11 18.11
CA CYS A 18 18.91 -26.00 17.23
C CYS A 18 18.50 -25.18 16.01
N ALA A 19 19.21 -25.34 14.89
CA ALA A 19 18.94 -24.58 13.67
C ALA A 19 17.62 -25.01 13.03
N PRO A 20 16.66 -24.10 12.75
CA PRO A 20 15.66 -24.35 11.73
C PRO A 20 16.33 -24.17 10.36
N ILE A 21 15.93 -25.00 9.40
CA ILE A 21 16.46 -25.16 8.04
C ILE A 21 16.49 -23.85 7.19
N GLY A 22 16.03 -22.71 7.74
CA GLY A 22 16.00 -21.42 7.06
C GLY A 22 17.28 -20.58 7.13
N THR A 23 18.22 -20.84 8.04
CA THR A 23 19.37 -19.94 8.23
C THR A 23 20.60 -20.28 7.39
N ALA A 24 20.72 -21.52 6.87
CA ALA A 24 21.89 -21.93 6.09
C ALA A 24 21.88 -21.44 4.62
N LEU A 25 20.78 -20.83 4.15
CA LEU A 25 20.68 -20.26 2.80
C LEU A 25 21.13 -18.81 2.71
N ASN A 26 21.16 -18.09 3.84
CA ASN A 26 21.43 -16.64 3.86
C ASN A 26 22.93 -16.30 3.92
N ASP A 27 23.79 -17.26 4.30
CA ASP A 27 25.24 -17.05 4.46
C ASP A 27 26.07 -17.53 3.26
N ASN A 28 25.43 -17.90 2.14
CA ASN A 28 26.15 -18.29 0.92
C ASN A 28 26.33 -17.06 -0.01
N PRO A 29 27.57 -16.55 -0.22
CA PRO A 29 27.81 -15.41 -1.09
C PRO A 29 27.42 -15.65 -2.56
N GLY A 30 27.19 -16.90 -2.99
CA GLY A 30 26.60 -17.22 -4.29
C GLY A 30 25.11 -16.92 -4.41
N PHE A 31 24.37 -16.82 -3.30
CA PHE A 31 22.92 -16.54 -3.29
C PHE A 31 22.63 -15.06 -3.58
N HIS A 32 23.46 -14.14 -3.07
CA HIS A 32 23.38 -12.72 -3.41
C HIS A 32 23.74 -12.43 -4.88
N HIS A 33 24.47 -13.32 -5.56
CA HIS A 33 24.77 -13.18 -6.99
C HIS A 33 23.64 -13.71 -7.88
N PHE A 34 22.77 -14.59 -7.38
CA PHE A 34 21.60 -15.08 -8.10
C PHE A 34 20.40 -14.11 -8.06
N LEU A 35 20.30 -13.29 -7.00
CA LEU A 35 19.26 -12.25 -6.87
C LEU A 35 19.59 -10.94 -7.63
N GLY A 36 20.76 -10.87 -8.28
CA GLY A 36 21.23 -9.72 -9.05
C GLY A 36 20.98 -9.79 -10.56
N LEU A 37 20.30 -10.83 -11.06
CA LEU A 37 20.02 -11.00 -12.48
C LEU A 37 18.50 -10.91 -12.73
N GLU A 38 18.10 -9.72 -13.18
CA GLU A 38 16.95 -9.48 -14.08
C GLU A 38 15.59 -10.10 -13.68
N GLY A 39 14.89 -9.43 -12.77
CA GLY A 39 13.50 -8.90 -12.90
C GLY A 39 12.45 -9.58 -13.80
N SER A 40 12.53 -10.89 -14.04
CA SER A 40 11.67 -11.60 -15.00
C SER A 40 11.36 -13.05 -14.64
N LEU A 41 12.09 -13.69 -13.72
CA LEU A 41 11.82 -15.08 -13.33
C LEU A 41 11.04 -15.23 -12.02
N ASP A 42 11.14 -14.28 -11.09
CA ASP A 42 10.38 -14.34 -9.83
C ASP A 42 8.88 -14.14 -10.05
N ALA A 43 8.47 -13.31 -11.00
CA ALA A 43 7.06 -13.07 -11.29
C ALA A 43 6.35 -14.28 -11.94
N ALA A 44 7.08 -15.17 -12.60
CA ALA A 44 6.53 -16.35 -13.27
C ALA A 44 6.50 -17.60 -12.36
N LEU A 45 7.44 -17.70 -11.41
CA LEU A 45 7.50 -18.81 -10.45
C LEU A 45 6.73 -18.52 -9.15
N LEU A 46 6.55 -17.24 -8.77
CA LEU A 46 5.69 -16.81 -7.65
C LEU A 46 4.32 -16.28 -8.13
N GLY A 47 4.07 -16.30 -9.44
CA GLY A 47 2.90 -15.74 -10.13
C GLY A 47 1.53 -16.35 -9.79
N ASN A 48 1.40 -17.09 -8.69
CA ASN A 48 0.11 -17.57 -8.18
C ASN A 48 0.09 -17.92 -6.68
N THR A 49 1.01 -17.41 -5.85
CA THR A 49 1.12 -17.81 -4.43
C THR A 49 1.31 -16.64 -3.45
N ALA A 50 0.54 -15.57 -3.59
CA ALA A 50 0.12 -14.82 -2.40
C ALA A 50 -1.30 -15.29 -2.10
N GLY A 51 -1.46 -16.20 -1.14
CA GLY A 51 -2.78 -16.66 -0.74
C GLY A 51 -3.67 -15.49 -0.32
N LEU A 52 -4.99 -15.69 -0.36
CA LEU A 52 -5.91 -14.68 0.16
C LEU A 52 -5.59 -14.43 1.64
N ALA A 53 -5.48 -13.15 2.01
CA ALA A 53 -5.43 -12.75 3.40
C ALA A 53 -6.69 -13.26 4.11
N ARG A 54 -6.51 -13.78 5.32
CA ARG A 54 -7.58 -14.36 6.13
C ARG A 54 -8.76 -13.41 6.24
N GLN A 55 -9.95 -13.92 5.90
CA GLN A 55 -11.21 -13.26 6.17
C GLN A 55 -11.66 -13.56 7.60
N TYR A 56 -12.19 -12.54 8.26
CA TYR A 56 -12.74 -12.61 9.60
C TYR A 56 -14.26 -12.40 9.57
N SER A 57 -14.93 -12.68 10.68
CA SER A 57 -16.36 -12.42 10.84
C SER A 57 -16.61 -11.01 11.35
N LEU A 58 -17.87 -10.56 11.30
CA LEU A 58 -18.28 -9.28 11.91
C LEU A 58 -18.02 -9.23 13.42
N ALA A 59 -18.07 -10.39 14.10
CA ALA A 59 -17.82 -10.48 15.54
C ALA A 59 -16.34 -10.24 15.91
N ASP A 60 -15.43 -10.42 14.96
CA ASP A 60 -13.99 -10.24 15.16
C ASP A 60 -13.54 -8.78 14.96
N ILE A 61 -14.43 -7.88 14.51
CA ILE A 61 -14.08 -6.48 14.28
C ILE A 61 -13.62 -5.84 15.58
N SER A 62 -12.45 -5.20 15.52
CA SER A 62 -11.87 -4.53 16.69
C SER A 62 -12.75 -3.36 17.14
N LYS A 63 -12.99 -3.27 18.45
CA LYS A 63 -13.79 -2.18 19.06
C LYS A 63 -13.23 -0.79 18.73
N HIS A 64 -11.91 -0.71 18.65
CA HIS A 64 -11.18 0.48 18.23
C HIS A 64 -10.25 0.08 17.08
N PHE A 65 -10.29 0.85 15.99
CA PHE A 65 -9.31 0.75 14.93
C PHE A 65 -8.28 1.87 15.17
N PRO A 66 -7.02 1.56 15.52
CA PRO A 66 -6.04 2.59 15.83
C PRO A 66 -5.78 3.52 14.65
N VAL A 67 -5.53 4.78 14.97
CA VAL A 67 -4.94 5.75 14.05
C VAL A 67 -3.43 5.69 14.28
N ASP A 68 -2.67 5.38 13.23
CA ASP A 68 -1.20 5.50 13.29
C ASP A 68 -0.77 6.93 13.63
N SER A 69 0.51 7.10 13.96
CA SER A 69 1.05 8.39 14.45
C SER A 69 1.04 9.53 13.42
N LEU A 70 0.46 9.33 12.22
CA LEU A 70 0.47 10.31 11.13
C LEU A 70 -0.67 11.33 11.28
N PRO A 71 -0.36 12.63 11.28
CA PRO A 71 -1.40 13.65 11.28
C PRO A 71 -2.13 13.66 9.93
N THR A 72 -3.43 13.96 9.97
CA THR A 72 -4.21 14.29 8.77
C THR A 72 -3.53 15.43 8.00
N PRO A 73 -3.46 15.37 6.64
CA PRO A 73 -2.89 16.44 5.84
C PRO A 73 -3.53 17.78 6.14
N THR A 74 -2.69 18.81 6.29
CA THR A 74 -3.09 20.21 6.50
C THR A 74 -2.70 21.08 5.31
N SER A 75 -2.63 20.48 4.12
CA SER A 75 -2.39 21.26 2.90
C SER A 75 -3.67 21.99 2.51
N THR A 76 -3.54 23.22 1.99
CA THR A 76 -4.68 24.02 1.52
C THR A 76 -5.59 23.25 0.55
N LYS A 77 -4.99 22.40 -0.31
CA LYS A 77 -5.73 21.54 -1.23
C LYS A 77 -6.60 20.52 -0.50
N TYR A 78 -6.05 19.84 0.51
CA TYR A 78 -6.78 18.83 1.26
C TYR A 78 -7.86 19.46 2.15
N GLU A 79 -7.56 20.59 2.80
CA GLU A 79 -8.53 21.35 3.59
C GLU A 79 -9.72 21.79 2.73
N ALA A 80 -9.47 22.30 1.52
CA ALA A 80 -10.54 22.65 0.58
C ALA A 80 -11.40 21.44 0.18
N PHE A 81 -10.82 20.23 0.08
CA PHE A 81 -11.61 19.01 -0.11
C PHE A 81 -12.43 18.68 1.14
N LEU A 82 -11.84 18.76 2.33
CA LEU A 82 -12.52 18.45 3.58
C LEU A 82 -13.73 19.37 3.80
N GLU A 83 -13.58 20.68 3.58
CA GLU A 83 -14.63 21.69 3.75
C GLU A 83 -15.86 21.44 2.86
N ASN A 84 -15.66 20.91 1.65
CA ASN A 84 -16.77 20.59 0.75
C ASN A 84 -17.25 19.13 0.84
N GLY A 85 -16.77 18.37 1.82
CA GLY A 85 -17.11 16.95 1.98
C GLY A 85 -16.59 16.08 0.85
N PHE A 86 -15.38 16.39 0.35
CA PHE A 86 -14.66 15.72 -0.73
C PHE A 86 -15.39 15.69 -2.09
N ARG A 87 -16.41 16.53 -2.30
CA ARG A 87 -17.17 16.57 -3.58
C ARG A 87 -16.30 16.94 -4.77
N SER A 88 -15.27 17.76 -4.53
CA SER A 88 -14.31 18.19 -5.55
C SER A 88 -13.12 17.23 -5.69
N TYR A 89 -13.06 16.15 -4.89
CA TYR A 89 -12.00 15.16 -5.01
C TYR A 89 -12.08 14.42 -6.34
N THR A 90 -10.93 14.27 -6.98
CA THR A 90 -10.73 13.43 -8.15
C THR A 90 -9.47 12.60 -7.96
N LEU A 91 -9.59 11.30 -8.23
CA LEU A 91 -8.46 10.39 -8.32
C LEU A 91 -7.90 10.45 -9.73
N ALA A 92 -6.65 10.91 -9.86
CA ALA A 92 -5.94 10.88 -11.14
C ALA A 92 -5.33 9.48 -11.37
N VAL A 93 -5.39 8.99 -12.60
CA VAL A 93 -4.67 7.79 -13.05
C VAL A 93 -3.87 8.13 -14.30
N ALA A 94 -2.56 7.99 -14.22
CA ALA A 94 -1.62 8.45 -15.24
C ALA A 94 -0.40 7.53 -15.39
N GLY A 95 0.59 7.95 -16.18
CA GLY A 95 1.83 7.22 -16.43
C GLY A 95 1.73 6.28 -17.65
N ALA A 96 2.29 5.08 -17.53
CA ALA A 96 2.32 4.04 -18.55
C ALA A 96 0.96 3.34 -18.70
N VAL A 97 -0.06 4.13 -19.08
CA VAL A 97 -1.43 3.69 -19.37
C VAL A 97 -1.85 4.16 -20.76
N GLU A 98 -2.76 3.44 -21.40
CA GLU A 98 -3.33 3.81 -22.69
C GLU A 98 -4.33 4.96 -22.58
N ARG A 99 -5.05 5.02 -21.45
CA ARG A 99 -6.11 6.00 -21.20
C ARG A 99 -5.92 6.66 -19.82
N PRO A 100 -5.12 7.74 -19.72
CA PRO A 100 -5.11 8.58 -18.53
C PRO A 100 -6.52 9.07 -18.21
N LEU A 101 -6.88 9.08 -16.93
CA LEU A 101 -8.25 9.39 -16.51
C LEU A 101 -8.30 10.07 -15.15
N GLN A 102 -9.39 10.80 -14.91
CA GLN A 102 -9.74 11.37 -13.62
C GLN A 102 -11.08 10.79 -13.18
N ILE A 103 -11.14 10.22 -11.99
CA ILE A 103 -12.35 9.59 -11.43
C ILE A 103 -12.79 10.43 -10.22
N SER A 104 -13.97 11.05 -10.31
CA SER A 104 -14.54 11.75 -9.15
C SER A 104 -14.87 10.76 -8.03
N LEU A 105 -14.90 11.23 -6.78
CA LEU A 105 -15.31 10.40 -5.64
C LEU A 105 -16.68 9.75 -5.88
N ALA A 106 -17.66 10.54 -6.35
CA ALA A 106 -18.99 10.05 -6.65
C ALA A 106 -19.01 8.93 -7.71
N ARG A 107 -18.05 8.95 -8.66
CA ARG A 107 -17.91 7.86 -9.64
C ARG A 107 -17.29 6.62 -9.00
N LEU A 108 -16.27 6.77 -8.15
CA LEU A 108 -15.70 5.65 -7.38
C LEU A 108 -16.76 4.95 -6.53
N GLU A 109 -17.63 5.71 -5.87
CA GLU A 109 -18.72 5.17 -5.05
C GLU A 109 -19.76 4.37 -5.86
N ARG A 110 -19.92 4.68 -7.16
CA ARG A 110 -20.82 3.96 -8.08
C ARG A 110 -20.16 2.78 -8.80
N MET A 111 -18.84 2.63 -8.72
CA MET A 111 -18.16 1.45 -9.25
C MET A 111 -18.51 0.21 -8.42
N ALA A 112 -18.27 -0.98 -8.97
CA ALA A 112 -18.43 -2.22 -8.23
C ALA A 112 -17.61 -2.18 -6.94
N GLN A 113 -18.30 -2.30 -5.80
CA GLN A 113 -17.69 -2.33 -4.48
C GLN A 113 -17.45 -3.77 -4.06
N GLN A 114 -16.38 -3.99 -3.29
CA GLN A 114 -16.19 -5.22 -2.53
C GLN A 114 -15.96 -4.89 -1.06
N THR A 115 -16.45 -5.75 -0.18
CA THR A 115 -16.22 -5.68 1.26
C THR A 115 -15.33 -6.85 1.69
N GLN A 116 -14.35 -6.57 2.53
CA GLN A 116 -13.49 -7.58 3.14
C GLN A 116 -13.27 -7.28 4.62
N ILE A 117 -13.33 -8.29 5.46
CA ILE A 117 -13.03 -8.16 6.89
C ILE A 117 -11.65 -8.77 7.10
N THR A 118 -10.64 -7.91 7.21
CA THR A 118 -9.23 -8.31 7.24
C THR A 118 -8.50 -7.64 8.38
N ARG A 119 -7.44 -8.29 8.85
CA ARG A 119 -6.53 -7.74 9.85
C ARG A 119 -5.55 -6.77 9.18
N HIS A 120 -5.29 -5.66 9.84
CA HIS A 120 -4.26 -4.70 9.52
C HIS A 120 -3.16 -4.84 10.57
N ASP A 121 -1.94 -5.17 10.12
CA ASP A 121 -0.79 -5.39 10.98
C ASP A 121 0.18 -4.21 10.81
N CYS A 122 0.32 -3.38 11.85
CA CYS A 122 1.19 -2.22 11.81
C CYS A 122 2.59 -2.55 12.31
N VAL A 123 3.61 -1.95 11.68
CA VAL A 123 5.00 -2.06 12.11
C VAL A 123 5.26 -1.45 13.49
N GLU A 124 4.35 -0.60 13.98
CA GLU A 124 4.36 -0.04 15.33
C GLU A 124 3.98 -1.08 16.43
N GLY A 125 3.72 -2.34 16.06
CA GLY A 125 3.50 -3.44 17.02
C GLY A 125 2.05 -3.66 17.43
N TRP A 126 1.09 -3.11 16.68
CA TRP A 126 -0.34 -3.32 16.92
C TRP A 126 -1.03 -3.92 15.69
N SER A 127 -2.14 -4.62 15.93
CA SER A 127 -3.01 -5.12 14.86
C SER A 127 -4.48 -4.82 15.16
N ALA A 128 -5.27 -4.63 14.10
CA ALA A 128 -6.70 -4.39 14.21
C ALA A 128 -7.46 -5.02 13.05
N ILE A 129 -8.64 -5.54 13.32
CA ILE A 129 -9.53 -6.13 12.33
C ILE A 129 -10.58 -5.09 11.96
N GLY A 130 -10.72 -4.82 10.66
CA GLY A 130 -11.69 -3.87 10.14
C GLY A 130 -12.43 -4.42 8.92
N ALA A 131 -13.69 -4.03 8.77
CA ALA A 131 -14.47 -4.25 7.55
C ALA A 131 -14.20 -3.12 6.57
N TRP A 132 -13.44 -3.40 5.52
CA TRP A 132 -13.05 -2.44 4.50
C TRP A 132 -13.93 -2.62 3.27
N THR A 133 -14.58 -1.54 2.82
CA THR A 133 -15.36 -1.54 1.58
C THR A 133 -14.77 -0.55 0.59
N GLY A 134 -14.63 -0.95 -0.67
CA GLY A 134 -14.07 -0.10 -1.70
C GLY A 134 -14.03 -0.72 -3.08
N VAL A 135 -13.42 0.01 -4.01
CA VAL A 135 -13.27 -0.41 -5.41
C VAL A 135 -12.08 -1.35 -5.53
N PRO A 136 -12.21 -2.54 -6.14
CA PRO A 136 -11.06 -3.36 -6.51
C PRO A 136 -10.08 -2.57 -7.39
N LEU A 137 -8.81 -2.50 -7.01
CA LEU A 137 -7.82 -1.69 -7.74
C LEU A 137 -7.70 -2.13 -9.22
N ARG A 138 -7.77 -3.44 -9.47
CA ARG A 138 -7.82 -4.01 -10.83
C ARG A 138 -8.87 -3.38 -11.75
N GLU A 139 -10.01 -2.95 -11.21
CA GLU A 139 -11.07 -2.33 -12.05
C GLU A 139 -10.66 -0.93 -12.50
N VAL A 140 -10.00 -0.16 -11.62
CA VAL A 140 -9.45 1.15 -11.99
C VAL A 140 -8.34 0.99 -13.02
N LEU A 141 -7.44 0.02 -12.82
CA LEU A 141 -6.37 -0.28 -13.76
C LEU A 141 -6.94 -0.73 -15.11
N ARG A 142 -7.93 -1.63 -15.14
CA ARG A 142 -8.58 -2.07 -16.39
C ARG A 142 -9.19 -0.92 -17.18
N LEU A 143 -9.77 0.07 -16.52
CA LEU A 143 -10.27 1.28 -17.19
C LEU A 143 -9.13 2.08 -17.84
N ALA A 144 -8.02 2.29 -17.13
CA ALA A 144 -6.86 3.02 -17.63
C ALA A 144 -6.09 2.26 -18.72
N GLY A 145 -6.07 0.93 -18.64
CA GLY A 145 -5.33 0.03 -19.53
C GLY A 145 -3.82 0.22 -19.40
N PRO A 146 -3.13 -0.44 -18.45
CA PRO A 146 -1.67 -0.38 -18.35
C PRO A 146 -1.00 -0.85 -19.64
N ARG A 147 0.08 -0.17 -20.03
CA ARG A 147 0.90 -0.57 -21.18
C ARG A 147 1.66 -1.86 -20.89
N ARG A 148 2.16 -2.50 -21.94
CA ARG A 148 2.86 -3.80 -21.83
C ARG A 148 4.16 -3.74 -21.01
N ASP A 149 4.81 -2.59 -20.99
CA ASP A 149 6.06 -2.34 -20.25
C ASP A 149 5.82 -1.89 -18.80
N ALA A 150 4.55 -1.72 -18.40
CA ALA A 150 4.20 -1.31 -17.05
C ALA A 150 4.50 -2.43 -16.03
N ARG A 151 5.24 -2.10 -14.97
CA ARG A 151 5.69 -3.05 -13.95
C ARG A 151 5.15 -2.75 -12.56
N TYR A 152 4.89 -1.47 -12.28
CA TYR A 152 4.52 -1.01 -10.95
C TYR A 152 3.37 -0.01 -10.98
N VAL A 153 2.66 0.05 -9.87
CA VAL A 153 1.59 1.02 -9.59
C VAL A 153 2.02 1.84 -8.39
N VAL A 154 2.21 3.14 -8.59
CA VAL A 154 2.68 4.09 -7.59
C VAL A 154 1.51 4.96 -7.13
N PHE A 155 1.36 5.12 -5.82
CA PHE A 155 0.33 5.92 -5.18
C PHE A 155 0.98 7.19 -4.62
N ARG A 156 0.58 8.36 -5.13
CA ARG A 156 0.99 9.65 -4.56
C ARG A 156 -0.09 10.12 -3.59
N CYS A 157 0.34 10.54 -2.41
CA CYS A 157 -0.57 10.89 -1.32
C CYS A 157 -0.54 12.40 -1.04
N MET A 158 -1.53 12.87 -0.28
CA MET A 158 -1.67 14.31 0.05
C MET A 158 -0.90 14.72 1.30
N ASP A 159 -0.37 13.77 2.06
CA ASP A 159 0.46 14.02 3.23
C ASP A 159 1.94 14.21 2.88
N ARG A 160 2.61 14.89 3.80
CA ARG A 160 4.05 15.15 3.78
C ARG A 160 4.62 14.87 5.16
N ASP A 161 5.92 14.63 5.24
CA ASP A 161 6.63 14.62 6.52
C ASP A 161 6.96 16.03 7.01
N ASP A 162 7.66 16.13 8.15
CA ASP A 162 8.03 17.40 8.76
C ASP A 162 9.10 18.17 7.96
N GLN A 163 9.79 17.51 7.03
CA GLN A 163 10.70 18.14 6.07
C GLN A 163 9.98 18.53 4.77
N GLY A 164 8.69 18.24 4.64
CA GLY A 164 7.89 18.54 3.45
C GLY A 164 8.01 17.49 2.35
N THR A 165 8.68 16.36 2.59
CA THR A 165 8.79 15.25 1.64
C THR A 165 7.43 14.60 1.48
N PRO A 166 6.90 14.47 0.25
CA PRO A 166 5.61 13.83 0.02
C PRO A 166 5.68 12.33 0.28
N TYR A 167 4.63 11.81 0.90
CA TYR A 167 4.46 10.37 1.04
C TYR A 167 4.02 9.76 -0.29
N TYR A 168 4.62 8.62 -0.61
CA TYR A 168 4.22 7.80 -1.75
C TYR A 168 4.47 6.33 -1.43
N GLU A 169 3.75 5.47 -2.14
CA GLU A 169 3.82 4.02 -1.96
C GLU A 169 3.75 3.33 -3.32
N SER A 170 4.17 2.07 -3.42
CA SER A 170 3.97 1.31 -4.65
C SER A 170 3.73 -0.18 -4.43
N LEU A 171 3.20 -0.79 -5.48
CA LEU A 171 2.96 -2.22 -5.63
C LEU A 171 3.48 -2.68 -7.00
N ASP A 172 3.90 -3.94 -7.13
CA ASP A 172 3.96 -4.55 -8.46
C ASP A 172 2.57 -4.76 -9.06
N MET A 173 2.53 -5.14 -10.33
CA MET A 173 1.29 -5.51 -11.00
C MET A 173 0.57 -6.69 -10.32
N ALA A 174 1.27 -7.71 -9.81
CA ALA A 174 0.60 -8.87 -9.22
C ALA A 174 -0.21 -8.47 -7.97
N GLN A 175 0.39 -7.69 -7.08
CA GLN A 175 -0.22 -7.11 -5.90
C GLN A 175 -1.31 -6.09 -6.26
N ALA A 176 -1.11 -5.29 -7.31
CA ALA A 176 -2.09 -4.31 -7.75
C ALA A 176 -3.35 -4.96 -8.36
N TYR A 177 -3.19 -6.11 -9.03
CA TYR A 177 -4.28 -6.93 -9.55
C TYR A 177 -4.84 -7.94 -8.54
N HIS A 178 -4.21 -8.08 -7.37
CA HIS A 178 -4.62 -9.04 -6.36
C HIS A 178 -6.11 -8.87 -5.96
N PRO A 179 -6.89 -9.96 -5.80
CA PRO A 179 -8.33 -9.87 -5.58
C PRO A 179 -8.75 -8.97 -4.40
N GLN A 180 -7.94 -8.94 -3.35
CA GLN A 180 -8.18 -8.19 -2.11
C GLN A 180 -7.48 -6.82 -2.04
N THR A 181 -6.77 -6.39 -3.09
CA THR A 181 -6.23 -5.02 -3.13
C THR A 181 -7.33 -4.05 -3.58
N ILE A 182 -7.66 -3.10 -2.70
CA ILE A 182 -8.77 -2.16 -2.93
C ILE A 182 -8.37 -0.71 -2.67
N LEU A 183 -9.07 0.18 -3.35
CA LEU A 183 -9.21 1.58 -2.95
C LEU A 183 -10.41 1.66 -2.00
N ALA A 184 -10.13 1.57 -0.71
CA ALA A 184 -11.12 1.63 0.34
C ALA A 184 -11.74 3.03 0.45
N LEU A 185 -13.08 3.05 0.54
CA LEU A 185 -13.90 4.25 0.72
C LEU A 185 -14.61 4.23 2.09
N GLN A 186 -14.79 3.04 2.67
CA GLN A 186 -15.43 2.85 3.97
C GLN A 186 -14.61 1.93 4.87
N LEU A 187 -14.71 2.21 6.17
CA LEU A 187 -14.22 1.37 7.27
C LEU A 187 -15.37 1.15 8.25
N ASN A 188 -15.66 -0.11 8.57
CA ASN A 188 -16.70 -0.53 9.50
C ASN A 188 -18.09 0.04 9.15
N GLY A 189 -18.44 0.01 7.85
CA GLY A 189 -19.74 0.44 7.34
C GLY A 189 -19.97 1.95 7.31
N ARG A 190 -18.91 2.75 7.51
CA ARG A 190 -18.97 4.21 7.47
C ARG A 190 -17.91 4.75 6.52
N PRO A 191 -18.12 5.92 5.88
CA PRO A 191 -17.06 6.60 5.14
C PRO A 191 -15.78 6.71 5.98
N ILE A 192 -14.64 6.44 5.35
CA ILE A 192 -13.34 6.57 6.01
C ILE A 192 -13.22 7.99 6.59
N GLN A 193 -12.80 8.06 7.85
CA GLN A 193 -12.58 9.33 8.53
C GLN A 193 -11.25 9.97 8.06
N PRO A 194 -11.11 11.31 8.12
CA PRO A 194 -9.92 12.00 7.65
C PRO A 194 -8.60 11.45 8.20
N ASP A 195 -8.53 11.14 9.48
CA ASP A 195 -7.36 10.54 10.16
C ASP A 195 -7.05 9.09 9.73
N HIS A 196 -8.05 8.38 9.20
CA HIS A 196 -7.89 7.05 8.61
C HIS A 196 -7.55 7.06 7.11
N GLY A 197 -7.41 8.23 6.48
CA GLY A 197 -6.99 8.36 5.08
C GLY A 197 -8.09 8.74 4.09
N ALA A 198 -9.13 9.45 4.53
CA ALA A 198 -10.23 9.87 3.65
C ALA A 198 -9.74 10.74 2.47
N PRO A 199 -10.47 10.80 1.34
CA PRO A 199 -11.67 10.01 1.04
C PRO A 199 -11.33 8.63 0.45
N VAL A 200 -10.07 8.40 0.08
CA VAL A 200 -9.60 7.16 -0.55
C VAL A 200 -8.32 6.69 0.12
N ARG A 201 -8.36 5.46 0.61
CA ARG A 201 -7.21 4.75 1.19
C ARG A 201 -6.89 3.50 0.37
N LEU A 202 -5.61 3.29 0.07
CA LEU A 202 -5.16 1.99 -0.43
C LEU A 202 -5.22 0.96 0.71
N ARG A 203 -5.76 -0.22 0.41
CA ARG A 203 -5.80 -1.35 1.34
C ARG A 203 -5.22 -2.59 0.69
N VAL A 204 -4.13 -3.10 1.29
CA VAL A 204 -3.41 -4.30 0.85
C VAL A 204 -3.32 -5.27 2.05
N PRO A 205 -4.23 -6.23 2.20
CA PRO A 205 -4.31 -7.07 3.39
C PRO A 205 -3.26 -8.18 3.48
N THR A 206 -2.51 -8.41 2.41
CA THR A 206 -1.39 -9.36 2.36
C THR A 206 -0.06 -8.71 2.75
N GLN A 207 -0.06 -7.43 3.15
CA GLN A 207 1.15 -6.70 3.51
C GLN A 207 0.99 -5.90 4.81
N LEU A 208 2.12 -5.54 5.41
CA LEU A 208 2.18 -4.64 6.56
C LEU A 208 1.53 -3.28 6.29
N GLY A 209 1.11 -2.64 7.37
CA GLY A 209 0.23 -1.48 7.34
C GLY A 209 0.76 -0.27 6.58
N TYR A 210 2.08 -0.09 6.52
CA TYR A 210 2.68 1.02 5.79
C TYR A 210 2.44 0.92 4.28
N LYS A 211 2.29 -0.28 3.72
CA LYS A 211 1.93 -0.46 2.29
C LYS A 211 0.48 -0.07 1.98
N SER A 212 -0.36 0.14 3.00
CA SER A 212 -1.77 0.57 2.87
C SER A 212 -1.89 2.10 2.98
N ALA A 213 -1.41 2.79 1.95
CA ALA A 213 -1.29 4.25 1.84
C ALA A 213 -2.61 5.02 2.09
N LYS A 214 -2.52 6.10 2.87
CA LYS A 214 -3.63 7.01 3.21
C LYS A 214 -3.68 8.21 2.24
N TRP A 215 -4.84 8.86 2.12
CA TRP A 215 -5.01 10.12 1.38
C TRP A 215 -4.53 10.06 -0.08
N VAL A 216 -4.87 8.98 -0.79
CA VAL A 216 -4.41 8.75 -2.16
C VAL A 216 -4.95 9.85 -3.08
N ALA A 217 -4.06 10.56 -3.77
CA ALA A 217 -4.41 11.61 -4.73
C ALA A 217 -4.30 11.13 -6.18
N GLU A 218 -3.30 10.30 -6.46
CA GLU A 218 -2.96 9.85 -7.82
C GLU A 218 -2.43 8.43 -7.81
N ILE A 219 -2.80 7.69 -8.85
CA ILE A 219 -2.20 6.42 -9.25
C ILE A 219 -1.36 6.66 -10.49
N GLN A 220 -0.06 6.41 -10.40
CA GLN A 220 0.87 6.51 -11.51
C GLN A 220 1.40 5.12 -11.85
N VAL A 221 1.11 4.64 -13.05
CA VAL A 221 1.65 3.37 -13.55
C VAL A 221 3.02 3.63 -14.16
N VAL A 222 4.03 2.82 -13.80
CA VAL A 222 5.42 3.03 -14.25
C VAL A 222 6.11 1.71 -14.59
N SER A 223 7.16 1.79 -15.40
CA SER A 223 8.03 0.66 -15.74
C SER A 223 9.22 0.50 -14.79
N SER A 224 9.59 1.55 -14.05
CA SER A 224 10.73 1.58 -13.13
C SER A 224 10.59 2.67 -12.06
N PHE A 225 11.26 2.47 -10.92
CA PHE A 225 11.36 3.47 -9.84
C PHE A 225 12.56 4.41 -9.99
N ALA A 226 13.47 4.17 -10.93
CA ALA A 226 14.77 4.87 -11.00
C ALA A 226 14.69 6.41 -11.03
N HIS A 227 13.54 6.97 -11.42
CA HIS A 227 13.31 8.42 -11.51
C HIS A 227 12.28 8.94 -10.49
N LEU A 228 11.91 8.12 -9.49
CA LEU A 228 10.93 8.45 -8.47
C LEU A 228 11.62 8.56 -7.12
N TYR A 229 11.72 9.79 -6.60
CA TYR A 229 12.19 10.07 -5.24
C TYR A 229 13.55 9.41 -4.95
N GLY A 230 13.67 8.59 -3.90
CA GLY A 230 14.89 7.86 -3.57
C GLY A 230 15.13 6.60 -4.41
N GLY A 231 14.21 6.27 -5.33
CA GLY A 231 14.35 5.19 -6.30
C GLY A 231 14.11 3.78 -5.75
N LYS A 232 13.67 3.66 -4.49
CA LYS A 232 13.50 2.35 -3.82
C LYS A 232 12.04 1.86 -3.75
N GLY A 233 11.12 2.56 -4.41
CA GLY A 233 9.74 2.10 -4.58
C GLY A 233 8.74 2.60 -3.54
N GLY A 234 9.14 3.34 -2.51
CA GLY A 234 8.19 3.93 -1.57
C GLY A 234 8.88 4.80 -0.53
N TYR A 235 8.09 5.59 0.19
CA TYR A 235 8.62 6.53 1.18
C TYR A 235 9.37 5.83 2.32
N TRP A 236 8.90 4.66 2.77
CA TRP A 236 9.55 3.92 3.85
C TRP A 236 10.77 3.15 3.34
N GLU A 237 10.69 2.64 2.11
CA GLU A 237 11.76 1.92 1.42
C GLU A 237 12.95 2.83 1.15
N ASP A 238 12.69 4.08 0.76
CA ASP A 238 13.71 5.13 0.65
C ASP A 238 14.49 5.30 1.97
N GLN A 239 13.83 5.01 3.10
CA GLN A 239 14.37 5.05 4.46
C GLN A 239 14.87 3.69 4.99
N GLY A 240 14.92 2.65 4.15
CA GLY A 240 15.51 1.36 4.47
C GLY A 240 14.52 0.28 4.92
N TYR A 241 13.22 0.48 4.74
CA TYR A 241 12.22 -0.57 4.94
C TYR A 241 12.21 -1.53 3.73
N GLU A 242 11.70 -2.73 3.94
CA GLU A 242 11.51 -3.71 2.86
C GLU A 242 10.45 -3.26 1.87
N TRP A 243 10.68 -3.47 0.57
CA TRP A 243 9.68 -3.08 -0.44
C TRP A 243 8.51 -4.06 -0.52
N TYR A 244 8.81 -5.36 -0.43
CA TYR A 244 7.79 -6.40 -0.26
C TYR A 244 7.61 -6.71 1.22
N ALA A 245 6.49 -6.28 1.78
CA ALA A 245 6.20 -6.36 3.21
C ALA A 245 5.16 -7.44 3.54
N GLY A 246 5.26 -8.59 2.87
CA GLY A 246 4.26 -9.67 2.93
C GLY A 246 4.10 -10.28 4.32
N ILE A 247 2.87 -10.70 4.65
CA ILE A 247 2.47 -11.36 5.91
C ILE A 247 1.55 -12.55 5.69
#